data_AF-A0A517WVR1-F1
#
_entry.id   AF-A0A517WVR1-F1
#
_cell.length_a   1.000
_cell.length_b   1.000
_cell.length_c   1.000
_cell.angle_alpha   90.00
_cell.angle_beta   90.00
_cell.angle_gamma   90.00
#
_symmetry.space_group_name_H-M   'P 1'
#
loop_
_entity.id
_entity.type
_entity.pdbx_description
1 polymer ?
#
loop_
_entity_poly.entity_id
_entity_poly.type
_entity_poly.pdbx_seq_one_letter_code
_entity_poly.pdbx_strand_id
1 'polypeptide(L)'
;MKMFQQFWNDEGGFVVSTELVLIATVLVLGMVVGLTTLRDQVIAELADVAAAFSNSNQSYSFTGITGHSSSTAGSVFIDNLDFCDQNVDPPNLDPHCIAIIAAENEGP
;
A
#
# COMPACT_ATOMS: atom_id res chain seq x y z
N MET A 1 -65.44 -0.48 6.07
CA MET A 1 -64.18 0.14 6.55
C MET A 1 -62.98 -0.78 6.30
N LYS A 2 -62.77 -1.26 5.06
CA LYS A 2 -61.62 -2.14 4.76
C LYS A 2 -60.44 -1.39 4.11
N MET A 3 -60.74 -0.27 3.43
CA MET A 3 -59.76 0.56 2.73
C MET A 3 -58.88 1.39 3.70
N PHE A 4 -59.46 1.92 4.78
CA PHE A 4 -58.69 2.61 5.82
C PHE A 4 -57.74 1.67 6.57
N GLN A 5 -58.14 0.42 6.81
CA GLN A 5 -57.28 -0.59 7.43
C GLN A 5 -56.14 -1.03 6.50
N GLN A 6 -56.38 -1.02 5.19
CA GLN A 6 -55.34 -1.31 4.19
C GLN A 6 -54.27 -0.22 4.14
N PHE A 7 -54.64 1.07 4.15
CA PHE A 7 -53.66 2.16 4.22
C PHE A 7 -52.89 2.19 5.55
N TRP A 8 -53.52 1.81 6.65
CA TRP A 8 -52.86 1.79 7.97
C TRP A 8 -51.89 0.63 8.14
N ASN A 9 -52.07 -0.45 7.37
CA ASN A 9 -51.19 -1.62 7.33
C ASN A 9 -50.29 -1.64 6.07
N ASP A 10 -50.23 -0.54 5.32
CA ASP A 10 -49.41 -0.43 4.12
C ASP A 10 -47.98 -0.02 4.49
N GLU A 11 -47.14 -1.00 4.81
CA GLU A 11 -45.68 -0.82 4.93
C GLU A 11 -44.96 -0.94 3.57
N GLY A 12 -45.71 -1.13 2.47
CA GLY A 12 -45.17 -1.41 1.14
C GLY A 12 -44.56 -0.21 0.41
N GLY A 13 -44.47 0.95 1.06
CA GLY A 13 -44.17 2.22 0.40
C GLY A 13 -43.03 3.06 1.00
N PHE A 14 -42.21 2.52 1.92
CA PHE A 14 -41.15 3.31 2.58
C PHE A 14 -39.73 2.85 2.26
N VAL A 15 -39.46 2.54 0.99
CA VAL A 15 -38.09 2.41 0.46
C VAL A 15 -37.65 3.75 -0.15
N VAL A 16 -37.84 4.84 0.59
CA VAL A 16 -37.14 6.13 0.48
C VAL A 16 -36.95 6.66 1.91
N SER A 17 -36.67 5.75 2.84
CA SER A 17 -36.50 6.04 4.26
C SER A 17 -35.09 6.54 4.52
N THR A 18 -34.96 7.60 5.30
CA THR A 18 -33.69 8.13 5.82
C THR A 18 -32.76 7.06 6.41
N GLU A 19 -33.28 5.89 6.80
CA GLU A 19 -32.54 4.73 7.27
C GLU A 19 -31.54 4.16 6.25
N LEU A 20 -31.91 4.01 4.98
CA LEU A 20 -30.99 3.49 3.95
C LEU A 20 -29.85 4.49 3.68
N VAL A 21 -30.18 5.79 3.72
CA VAL A 21 -29.19 6.87 3.59
C VAL A 21 -28.23 6.86 4.78
N LEU A 22 -28.73 6.65 6.00
CA LEU A 22 -27.91 6.52 7.20
C LEU A 22 -26.95 5.32 7.09
N ILE A 23 -27.44 4.15 6.68
CA ILE A 23 -26.59 2.96 6.48
C ILE A 23 -25.54 3.21 5.40
N ALA A 24 -25.95 3.78 4.25
CA ALA A 24 -25.03 4.07 3.14
C ALA A 24 -23.93 5.06 3.55
N THR A 25 -24.26 6.11 4.30
CA THR A 25 -23.25 7.08 4.77
C THR A 25 -22.25 6.46 5.74
N VAL A 26 -22.70 5.65 6.71
CA VAL A 26 -21.80 4.92 7.62
C VAL A 26 -20.90 3.95 6.85
N LEU A 27 -21.44 3.24 5.86
CA LEU A 27 -20.67 2.33 5.01
C LEU A 27 -19.58 3.09 4.23
N VAL A 28 -19.93 4.21 3.59
CA VAL A 28 -18.96 5.02 2.84
C VAL A 28 -17.85 5.55 3.74
N LEU A 29 -18.18 6.07 4.93
CA LEU A 29 -17.17 6.53 5.89
C LEU A 29 -16.24 5.40 6.34
N GLY A 30 -16.81 4.22 6.66
CA GLY A 30 -16.02 3.04 7.01
C GLY A 30 -15.13 2.57 5.85
N MET A 31 -15.64 2.63 4.62
CA MET A 31 -14.89 2.24 3.43
C MET A 31 -13.74 3.19 3.13
N VAL A 32 -13.93 4.51 3.30
CA VAL A 32 -12.86 5.50 3.11
C VAL A 32 -11.71 5.22 4.08
N VAL A 33 -12.01 5.11 5.39
CA VAL A 33 -10.99 4.81 6.41
C VAL A 33 -10.32 3.46 6.12
N GLY A 34 -11.12 2.42 5.83
CA GLY A 34 -10.59 1.09 5.51
C GLY A 34 -9.67 1.07 4.29
N LEU A 35 -10.06 1.75 3.20
CA LEU A 35 -9.23 1.84 2.00
C LEU A 35 -7.95 2.64 2.24
N THR A 36 -7.99 3.71 3.05
CA THR A 36 -6.77 4.43 3.41
C THR A 36 -5.79 3.55 4.19
N THR A 37 -6.28 2.77 5.16
CA THR A 37 -5.43 1.84 5.91
C THR A 37 -4.87 0.72 5.04
N LEU A 38 -5.67 0.19 4.11
CA LEU A 38 -5.21 -0.85 3.18
C LEU A 38 -4.13 -0.31 2.23
N ARG A 39 -4.30 0.92 1.72
CA ARG A 39 -3.29 1.58 0.89
C ARG A 39 -1.97 1.69 1.66
N ASP A 40 -2.02 2.16 2.89
CA ASP A 40 -0.82 2.42 3.69
C ASP A 40 -0.07 1.11 4.00
N GLN A 41 -0.80 0.05 4.35
CA GLN A 41 -0.22 -1.28 4.56
C GLN A 41 0.38 -1.88 3.29
N VAL A 42 -0.28 -1.74 2.14
CA VAL A 42 0.27 -2.24 0.86
C VAL A 42 1.58 -1.53 0.53
N ILE A 43 1.69 -0.22 0.78
CA ILE A 43 2.92 0.53 0.55
C ILE A 43 4.03 0.04 1.48
N ALA A 44 3.73 -0.17 2.78
CA ALA A 44 4.70 -0.68 3.75
C ALA A 44 5.21 -2.08 3.35
N GLU A 45 4.33 -2.99 2.97
CA GLU A 45 4.73 -4.35 2.54
C GLU A 45 5.56 -4.32 1.24
N LEU A 46 5.25 -3.42 0.30
CA LEU A 46 6.08 -3.24 -0.90
C LEU A 46 7.48 -2.70 -0.58
N ALA A 47 7.58 -1.86 0.45
CA ALA A 47 8.86 -1.37 0.95
C ALA A 47 9.68 -2.50 1.59
N ASP A 48 9.06 -3.37 2.38
CA ASP A 48 9.69 -4.57 2.94
C ASP A 48 10.13 -5.55 1.84
N VAL A 49 9.35 -5.70 0.77
CA VAL A 49 9.77 -6.49 -0.40
C VAL A 49 10.99 -5.86 -1.07
N ALA A 50 11.00 -4.54 -1.27
CA ALA A 50 12.17 -3.84 -1.80
C ALA A 50 13.40 -4.01 -0.88
N ALA A 51 13.19 -4.00 0.43
CA ALA A 51 14.21 -4.28 1.42
C ALA A 51 14.81 -5.67 1.26
N ALA A 52 13.97 -6.68 1.09
CA ALA A 52 14.42 -8.05 0.90
C ALA A 52 15.28 -8.19 -0.38
N PHE A 53 14.93 -7.47 -1.44
CA PHE A 53 15.74 -7.43 -2.66
C PHE A 53 17.07 -6.69 -2.46
N SER A 54 17.08 -5.53 -1.80
CA SER A 54 18.32 -4.78 -1.53
C SER A 54 19.28 -5.55 -0.60
N ASN A 55 18.74 -6.26 0.38
CA ASN A 55 19.52 -7.11 1.28
C ASN A 55 20.07 -8.39 0.63
N SER A 56 19.63 -8.71 -0.61
CA SER A 56 20.25 -9.77 -1.38
C SER A 56 21.62 -9.33 -1.89
N ASN A 57 22.59 -10.23 -1.97
CA ASN A 57 23.90 -9.87 -2.52
C ASN A 57 23.82 -9.63 -4.03
N GLN A 58 23.84 -8.35 -4.44
CA GLN A 58 23.83 -7.93 -5.84
C GLN A 58 25.25 -7.73 -6.42
N SER A 59 26.29 -7.89 -5.60
CA SER A 59 27.68 -7.76 -6.04
C SER A 59 28.15 -9.00 -6.82
N TYR A 60 28.91 -8.78 -7.89
CA TYR A 60 29.51 -9.86 -8.66
C TYR A 60 30.94 -9.52 -9.11
N SER A 61 31.75 -10.56 -9.31
CA SER A 61 33.09 -10.42 -9.85
C SER A 61 33.50 -11.68 -10.60
N PHE A 62 34.01 -11.52 -11.82
CA PHE A 62 34.65 -12.60 -12.56
C PHE A 62 35.84 -12.09 -13.36
N THR A 63 36.81 -12.97 -13.57
CA THR A 63 38.05 -12.68 -14.31
C THR A 63 37.90 -12.93 -15.80
N GLY A 64 38.64 -12.16 -16.60
CA GLY A 64 38.83 -12.45 -18.02
C GLY A 64 39.70 -13.68 -18.22
N ILE A 65 39.56 -14.32 -19.38
CA ILE A 65 40.36 -15.48 -19.79
C ILE A 65 41.06 -15.13 -21.11
N THR A 66 42.38 -15.31 -21.16
CA THR A 66 43.18 -15.11 -22.38
C THR A 66 43.72 -16.45 -22.88
N GLY A 67 43.42 -16.77 -24.13
CA GLY A 67 43.97 -17.90 -24.87
C GLY A 67 44.96 -17.44 -25.96
N HIS A 68 45.37 -18.37 -26.82
CA HIS A 68 46.41 -18.12 -27.83
C HIS A 68 46.03 -17.05 -28.86
N SER A 69 44.77 -16.97 -29.27
CA SER A 69 44.30 -16.05 -30.31
C SER A 69 43.05 -15.26 -29.92
N SER A 70 42.65 -15.29 -28.65
CA SER A 70 41.45 -14.61 -28.16
C SER A 70 41.57 -14.27 -26.68
N SER A 71 40.81 -13.26 -26.26
CA SER A 71 40.68 -12.90 -24.86
C SER A 71 39.25 -12.46 -24.57
N THR A 72 38.76 -12.77 -23.38
CA THR A 72 37.55 -12.15 -22.81
C THR A 72 37.98 -11.19 -21.71
N ALA A 73 37.24 -10.08 -21.56
CA ALA A 73 37.40 -9.20 -20.42
C ALA A 73 36.65 -9.77 -19.21
N GLY A 74 37.19 -9.54 -18.01
CA GLY A 74 36.44 -9.74 -16.78
C GLY A 74 35.54 -8.55 -16.49
N SER A 75 34.64 -8.68 -15.53
CA SER A 75 33.96 -7.52 -14.96
C SER A 75 33.67 -7.70 -13.48
N VAL A 76 33.50 -6.56 -12.83
CA VAL A 76 33.21 -6.45 -11.41
C VAL A 76 32.12 -5.40 -11.21
N PHE A 77 31.20 -5.70 -10.32
CA PHE A 77 30.22 -4.76 -9.79
C PHE A 77 30.17 -4.95 -8.28
N ILE A 78 30.34 -3.85 -7.55
CA ILE A 78 30.21 -3.82 -6.10
C ILE A 78 29.00 -2.94 -5.81
N ASP A 79 27.99 -3.57 -5.23
CA ASP A 79 26.82 -2.88 -4.72
C ASP A 79 27.19 -2.24 -3.38
N ASN A 80 27.11 -0.91 -3.31
CA ASN A 80 27.42 -0.14 -2.12
C ASN A 80 26.12 0.41 -1.55
N LEU A 81 26.08 0.55 -0.23
CA LEU A 81 24.95 1.17 0.47
C LEU A 81 24.65 2.56 -0.10
N ASP A 82 23.38 2.81 -0.40
CA ASP A 82 22.90 4.13 -0.77
C ASP A 82 22.17 4.84 0.39
N PHE A 83 21.51 5.96 0.11
CA PHE A 83 20.79 6.75 1.11
C PHE A 83 19.67 5.94 1.80
N CYS A 84 19.05 5.00 1.09
CA CYS A 84 17.89 4.24 1.54
C CYS A 84 18.26 2.89 2.19
N ASP A 85 19.49 2.41 2.05
CA ASP A 85 19.99 1.15 2.65
C ASP A 85 20.43 1.33 4.12
N GLN A 86 19.57 1.95 4.93
CA GLN A 86 19.83 2.14 6.35
C GLN A 86 19.67 0.79 7.07
N ASN A 87 20.69 0.32 7.80
CA ASN A 87 20.65 -0.95 8.57
C ASN A 87 19.76 -0.88 9.82
N VAL A 88 18.79 0.01 9.86
CA VAL A 88 17.93 0.29 11.02
C VAL A 88 16.54 0.64 10.56
N ASP A 89 15.60 -0.28 10.78
CA ASP A 89 14.16 -0.02 10.77
C ASP A 89 13.72 0.27 12.22
N PRO A 90 13.66 1.54 12.65
CA PRO A 90 13.25 1.89 13.99
C PRO A 90 11.78 1.51 14.25
N PRO A 91 11.43 1.09 15.48
CA PRO A 91 10.06 0.70 15.80
C PRO A 91 9.09 1.88 15.64
N ASN A 92 7.93 1.61 15.03
CA ASN A 92 6.86 2.57 14.71
C ASN A 92 7.17 3.56 13.57
N LEU A 93 8.07 3.21 12.66
CA LEU A 93 8.33 3.96 11.43
C LEU A 93 8.18 3.03 10.23
N ASP A 94 7.82 3.60 9.08
CA ASP A 94 7.74 2.86 7.83
C ASP A 94 9.16 2.46 7.36
N PRO A 95 9.33 1.26 6.80
CA PRO A 95 10.64 0.75 6.39
C PRO A 95 11.13 1.43 5.10
N HIS A 96 12.43 1.29 4.84
CA HIS A 96 13.06 1.64 3.55
C HIS A 96 12.86 3.09 3.06
N CYS A 97 13.05 4.06 3.97
CA CYS A 97 12.98 5.50 3.66
C CYS A 97 11.66 5.97 3.03
N ILE A 98 10.57 5.27 3.34
CA ILE A 98 9.21 5.73 3.04
C ILE A 98 8.67 6.46 4.27
N ALA A 99 7.83 7.48 4.05
CA ALA A 99 7.10 8.14 5.12
C ALA A 99 5.63 8.27 4.69
N ILE A 100 4.76 7.50 5.33
CA ILE A 100 3.31 7.61 5.14
C ILE A 100 2.80 8.68 6.10
N ILE A 101 2.64 9.90 5.57
CA ILE A 101 2.11 11.02 6.34
C ILE A 101 0.58 11.06 6.25
N ALA A 102 -0.06 11.41 7.36
CA ALA A 102 -1.49 11.70 7.36
C ALA A 102 -1.78 12.89 6.45
N ALA A 103 -2.95 12.88 5.81
CA ALA A 103 -3.42 14.02 5.04
C ALA A 103 -3.45 15.25 5.96
N GLU A 104 -2.62 16.24 5.66
CA GLU A 104 -2.65 17.52 6.35
C GLU A 104 -3.89 18.31 5.91
N ASN A 105 -4.44 19.12 6.81
CA ASN A 105 -5.54 20.00 6.45
C ASN A 105 -4.98 21.05 5.49
N GLU A 106 -5.27 20.90 4.20
CA GLU A 106 -5.23 22.01 3.25
C GLU A 106 -6.14 23.11 3.84
N GLY A 107 -5.57 24.19 4.35
CA GLY A 107 -6.38 25.28 4.89
C GLY A 107 -5.66 26.63 4.79
N PRO A 108 -6.40 27.75 4.82
CA PRO A 108 -7.82 27.93 4.48
C PRO A 108 -8.10 27.92 2.97
#